data_AF-A0A838SGS0-F1
#
_entry.id   AF-A0A838SGS0-F1
#
_cell.length_a   1.000
_cell.length_b   1.000
_cell.length_c   1.000
_cell.angle_alpha   90.00
_cell.angle_beta   90.00
_cell.angle_gamma   90.00
#
_symmetry.space_group_name_H-M   'P 1'
#
loop_
_entity.id
_entity.type
_entity.pdbx_description
1 polymer ?
#
loop_
_entity_poly.entity_id
_entity_poly.type
_entity_poly.pdbx_seq_one_letter_code
_entity_poly.pdbx_strand_id
1 'polypeptide(L)'
;YYPNLQVTLGGKTIGRAPKGLTPASTEEDVDAYLNNRESYPVGTFDDTSDGNGNPVKNMPLFRTDLAAPWATAGEHRRLDDISNASYTMNLDQTTLVTPEGKQFMAKIGGAAGAQLTKDYETILKETGVTAYPFVKATKTGQVGKPESLVGLRVDNKKLLDMNAYLDSVPAPRGAKVNADVAARGQELFRANCTTCHNVDQNKRVPPSLVDLKTLWPGYNPTVLADRAEPLSPIQNSPGTFDDKMIVIDASHYGSKRGNALPLLLDLDRTTLFLHDASVHSLDDLLDPKRGATAPHPFYFRKVSDREDMVVFLRGLETKNERK
;
A
#
# COMPACT_ATOMS: atom_id res chain seq x y z
N TYR A 1 -8.32 -22.33 -1.70
CA TYR A 1 -7.94 -21.56 -0.49
C TYR A 1 -6.84 -20.58 -0.83
N TYR A 2 -6.90 -19.34 -0.35
CA TYR A 2 -5.86 -18.33 -0.57
C TYR A 2 -5.44 -17.74 0.78
N PRO A 3 -4.28 -18.13 1.36
CA PRO A 3 -3.90 -17.75 2.73
C PRO A 3 -3.73 -16.25 2.92
N ASN A 4 -3.43 -15.50 1.85
CA ASN A 4 -3.41 -14.04 1.91
C ASN A 4 -4.76 -13.41 2.20
N LEU A 5 -5.88 -14.11 1.97
CA LEU A 5 -7.21 -13.52 2.00
C LEU A 5 -8.01 -13.94 3.25
N GLN A 6 -7.34 -14.42 4.29
CA GLN A 6 -7.97 -15.35 5.23
C GLN A 6 -7.50 -15.33 6.70
N VAL A 7 -6.55 -14.49 7.10
CA VAL A 7 -6.19 -14.43 8.52
C VAL A 7 -7.39 -13.97 9.35
N THR A 8 -7.76 -14.84 10.30
CA THR A 8 -8.76 -14.54 11.32
C THR A 8 -8.04 -14.33 12.65
N LEU A 9 -8.36 -13.24 13.35
CA LEU A 9 -7.94 -13.04 14.75
C LEU A 9 -9.18 -12.91 15.62
N GLY A 10 -9.20 -13.64 16.74
CA GLY A 10 -10.34 -13.64 17.65
C GLY A 10 -11.65 -14.11 17.00
N GLY A 11 -11.58 -15.01 15.99
CA GLY A 11 -12.73 -15.54 15.28
C GLY A 11 -13.35 -14.60 14.24
N LYS A 12 -12.70 -13.48 13.92
CA LYS A 12 -13.13 -12.54 12.88
C LYS A 12 -12.07 -12.44 11.79
N THR A 13 -12.51 -12.42 10.54
CA THR A 13 -11.66 -12.02 9.42
C THR A 13 -11.21 -10.59 9.64
N ILE A 14 -9.93 -10.36 9.37
CA ILE A 14 -9.37 -9.02 9.33
C ILE A 14 -9.42 -8.56 7.89
N GLY A 15 -10.11 -7.45 7.63
CA GLY A 15 -10.15 -6.81 6.31
C GLY A 15 -11.51 -6.45 5.77
N ARG A 16 -11.55 -6.05 4.50
CA ARG A 16 -12.73 -5.46 3.83
C ARG A 16 -13.90 -6.43 3.75
N ALA A 17 -13.61 -7.70 3.49
CA ALA A 17 -14.65 -8.70 3.31
C ALA A 17 -15.22 -9.11 4.69
N PRO A 18 -16.55 -9.12 4.87
CA PRO A 18 -17.17 -9.48 6.14
C PRO A 18 -16.93 -10.95 6.52
N LYS A 19 -16.60 -11.79 5.53
CA LYS A 19 -16.17 -13.17 5.69
C LYS A 19 -15.02 -13.42 4.72
N GLY A 20 -13.89 -13.91 5.23
CA GLY A 20 -12.80 -14.39 4.40
C GLY A 20 -13.12 -15.72 3.75
N LEU A 21 -12.23 -16.17 2.85
CA LEU A 21 -12.26 -17.52 2.32
C LEU A 21 -11.96 -18.54 3.44
N THR A 22 -12.27 -19.82 3.21
CA THR A 22 -12.07 -20.92 4.17
C THR A 22 -11.38 -22.12 3.51
N PRO A 23 -10.87 -23.12 4.26
CA PRO A 23 -10.41 -24.40 3.67
C PRO A 23 -11.48 -25.11 2.84
N ALA A 24 -12.76 -24.85 3.13
CA ALA A 24 -13.88 -25.43 2.40
C ALA A 24 -14.36 -24.57 1.22
N SER A 25 -13.76 -23.39 0.99
CA SER A 25 -14.14 -22.52 -0.13
C SER A 25 -13.77 -23.15 -1.47
N THR A 26 -14.72 -23.16 -2.39
CA THR A 26 -14.60 -23.62 -3.76
C THR A 26 -13.91 -22.57 -4.65
N GLU A 27 -13.53 -22.93 -5.88
CA GLU A 27 -13.07 -21.95 -6.87
C GLU A 27 -14.15 -20.90 -7.19
N GLU A 28 -15.43 -21.29 -7.19
CA GLU A 28 -16.55 -20.35 -7.37
C GLU A 28 -16.61 -19.31 -6.22
N ASP A 29 -16.35 -19.72 -4.98
CA ASP A 29 -16.28 -18.80 -3.84
C ASP A 29 -15.11 -17.81 -3.98
N VAL A 30 -13.98 -18.28 -4.50
CA VAL A 30 -12.80 -17.45 -4.78
C VAL A 30 -13.11 -16.45 -5.87
N ASP A 31 -13.69 -16.90 -6.99
CA ASP A 31 -14.08 -16.04 -8.09
C ASP A 31 -15.11 -15.00 -7.62
N ALA A 32 -16.09 -15.40 -6.80
CA ALA A 32 -17.06 -14.48 -6.23
C ALA A 32 -16.39 -13.43 -5.33
N TYR A 33 -15.40 -13.82 -4.53
CA TYR A 33 -14.62 -12.89 -3.70
C TYR A 33 -13.84 -11.89 -4.56
N LEU A 34 -13.06 -12.37 -5.53
CA LEU A 34 -12.20 -11.52 -6.36
C LEU A 34 -12.98 -10.64 -7.35
N ASN A 35 -14.18 -11.05 -7.75
CA ASN A 35 -15.07 -10.24 -8.59
C ASN A 35 -15.95 -9.26 -7.80
N ASN A 36 -16.01 -9.37 -6.47
CA ASN A 36 -16.75 -8.43 -5.63
C ASN A 36 -15.97 -7.12 -5.47
N ARG A 37 -16.40 -6.07 -6.16
CA ARG A 37 -15.75 -4.76 -6.13
C ARG A 37 -15.77 -4.06 -4.77
N GLU A 38 -16.63 -4.45 -3.84
CA GLU A 38 -16.60 -3.93 -2.46
C GLU A 38 -15.45 -4.54 -1.66
N SER A 39 -15.12 -5.81 -1.92
CA SER A 39 -14.04 -6.54 -1.24
C SER A 39 -12.70 -6.41 -1.97
N TYR A 40 -12.71 -6.46 -3.30
CA TYR A 40 -11.52 -6.41 -4.15
C TYR A 40 -11.74 -5.47 -5.37
N PRO A 41 -11.62 -4.13 -5.19
CA PRO A 41 -11.85 -3.18 -6.28
C PRO A 41 -10.86 -3.34 -7.44
N VAL A 42 -11.32 -3.11 -8.68
CA VAL A 42 -10.45 -3.12 -9.87
C VAL A 42 -9.37 -2.02 -9.74
N GLY A 43 -8.11 -2.37 -10.04
CA GLY A 43 -6.98 -1.43 -9.93
C GLY A 43 -6.36 -1.38 -8.53
N THR A 44 -6.73 -2.33 -7.67
CA THR A 44 -6.12 -2.55 -6.36
C THR A 44 -5.37 -3.89 -6.32
N PHE A 45 -4.42 -4.02 -5.41
CA PHE A 45 -3.65 -5.24 -5.15
C PHE A 45 -3.27 -5.34 -3.67
N ASP A 46 -3.20 -6.56 -3.13
CA ASP A 46 -2.72 -6.78 -1.77
C ASP A 46 -1.19 -6.87 -1.76
N ASP A 47 -0.53 -5.73 -1.50
CA ASP A 47 0.92 -5.56 -1.61
C ASP A 47 1.73 -6.07 -0.40
N THR A 48 1.12 -6.84 0.51
CA THR A 48 1.80 -7.49 1.65
C THR A 48 1.31 -8.93 1.78
N SER A 49 2.16 -9.81 2.30
CA SER A 49 1.80 -11.20 2.56
C SER A 49 1.42 -11.39 4.02
N ASP A 50 0.38 -10.69 4.47
CA ASP A 50 -0.01 -10.66 5.88
C ASP A 50 -1.32 -11.37 6.21
N GLY A 51 -2.05 -11.81 5.17
CA GLY A 51 -3.26 -12.60 5.33
C GLY A 51 -4.53 -11.79 5.45
N ASN A 52 -4.48 -10.46 5.41
CA ASN A 52 -5.66 -9.63 5.63
C ASN A 52 -6.58 -9.53 4.39
N GLY A 53 -6.10 -9.86 3.20
CA GLY A 53 -6.90 -9.80 1.98
C GLY A 53 -7.37 -8.39 1.66
N ASN A 54 -6.53 -7.40 1.95
CA ASN A 54 -6.90 -5.98 1.88
C ASN A 54 -6.12 -5.32 0.77
N PRO A 55 -6.69 -5.28 -0.45
CA PRO A 55 -5.98 -4.67 -1.53
C PRO A 55 -5.97 -3.15 -1.34
N VAL A 56 -4.88 -2.54 -1.78
CA VAL A 56 -4.71 -1.09 -1.83
C VAL A 56 -4.59 -0.65 -3.26
N LYS A 57 -4.88 0.62 -3.53
CA LYS A 57 -4.67 1.21 -4.83
C LYS A 57 -3.20 0.99 -5.26
N ASN A 58 -3.01 0.50 -6.48
CA ASN A 58 -1.68 0.31 -7.04
C ASN A 58 -0.91 1.64 -7.06
N MET A 59 0.27 1.65 -6.45
CA MET A 59 1.15 2.81 -6.45
C MET A 59 1.74 3.02 -7.86
N PRO A 60 1.95 4.28 -8.29
CA PRO A 60 2.63 4.55 -9.55
C PRO A 60 4.02 3.93 -9.64
N LEU A 61 4.33 3.30 -10.78
CA LEU A 61 5.65 2.74 -11.10
C LEU A 61 6.49 3.68 -12.01
N PHE A 62 6.18 4.97 -11.97
CA PHE A 62 6.92 6.03 -12.67
C PHE A 62 7.48 7.03 -11.66
N ARG A 63 8.58 7.71 -12.03
CA ARG A 63 9.23 8.71 -11.19
C ARG A 63 9.43 8.25 -9.73
N THR A 64 9.84 7.00 -9.55
CA THR A 64 10.12 6.45 -8.21
C THR A 64 11.26 7.20 -7.52
N ASP A 65 12.06 7.95 -8.26
CA ASP A 65 13.06 8.90 -7.77
C ASP A 65 12.46 10.02 -6.92
N LEU A 66 11.17 10.33 -7.12
CA LEU A 66 10.44 11.35 -6.38
C LEU A 66 9.66 10.80 -5.18
N ALA A 67 9.50 9.49 -5.06
CA ALA A 67 8.75 8.84 -4.00
C ALA A 67 9.69 8.28 -2.92
N ALA A 68 9.36 8.49 -1.65
CA ALA A 68 9.97 7.80 -0.50
C ALA A 68 9.17 8.14 0.78
N PRO A 69 9.15 7.26 1.80
CA PRO A 69 9.47 5.83 1.71
C PRO A 69 8.53 5.10 0.74
N TRP A 70 8.89 3.87 0.34
CA TRP A 70 8.14 3.08 -0.65
C TRP A 70 7.19 2.09 0.03
N ALA A 71 6.16 1.69 -0.73
CA ALA A 71 4.94 0.99 -0.29
C ALA A 71 4.00 1.87 0.56
N THR A 72 2.76 1.41 0.70
CA THR A 72 1.65 2.24 1.21
C THR A 72 1.84 2.69 2.66
N ALA A 73 2.42 1.82 3.50
CA ALA A 73 2.75 2.12 4.88
C ALA A 73 4.21 2.56 5.06
N GLY A 74 4.93 2.79 3.95
CA GLY A 74 6.35 3.11 3.91
C GLY A 74 7.23 2.02 4.51
N GLU A 75 6.90 0.77 4.24
CA GLU A 75 7.59 -0.44 4.68
C GLU A 75 9.06 -0.47 4.24
N HIS A 76 9.42 0.30 3.21
CA HIS A 76 10.76 0.26 2.63
C HIS A 76 11.39 1.65 2.54
N ARG A 77 12.60 1.79 3.10
CA ARG A 77 13.39 3.02 3.04
C ARG A 77 14.27 3.12 1.80
N ARG A 78 14.32 2.10 0.96
CA ARG A 78 15.09 2.06 -0.29
C ARG A 78 14.29 1.36 -1.39
N LEU A 79 14.45 1.83 -2.63
CA LEU A 79 13.74 1.27 -3.78
C LEU A 79 14.16 -0.17 -4.10
N ASP A 80 15.43 -0.54 -3.84
CA ASP A 80 15.90 -1.92 -4.01
C ASP A 80 15.29 -2.87 -2.96
N ASP A 81 14.95 -2.37 -1.77
CA ASP A 81 14.36 -3.18 -0.71
C ASP A 81 12.90 -3.53 -1.02
N ILE A 82 12.09 -2.58 -1.49
CA ILE A 82 10.73 -2.87 -1.96
C ILE A 82 10.73 -3.76 -3.19
N SER A 83 11.67 -3.54 -4.12
CA SER A 83 11.81 -4.41 -5.30
C SER A 83 12.13 -5.84 -4.87
N ASN A 84 13.06 -6.01 -3.92
CA ASN A 84 13.36 -7.32 -3.36
C ASN A 84 12.15 -7.96 -2.69
N ALA A 85 11.45 -7.23 -1.81
CA ALA A 85 10.25 -7.73 -1.14
C ALA A 85 9.13 -8.10 -2.14
N SER A 86 8.96 -7.33 -3.21
CA SER A 86 8.01 -7.65 -4.28
C SER A 86 8.34 -8.98 -4.93
N TYR A 87 9.60 -9.24 -5.29
CA TYR A 87 10.01 -10.50 -5.89
C TYR A 87 9.99 -11.68 -4.92
N THR A 88 10.45 -11.48 -3.69
CA THR A 88 10.62 -12.56 -2.71
C THR A 88 9.42 -12.75 -1.81
N MET A 89 8.35 -11.97 -1.94
CA MET A 89 7.13 -12.14 -1.14
C MET A 89 5.91 -12.01 -2.04
N ASN A 90 5.67 -10.85 -2.65
CA ASN A 90 4.40 -10.60 -3.35
C ASN A 90 4.24 -11.45 -4.62
N LEU A 91 5.30 -11.62 -5.40
CA LEU A 91 5.30 -12.38 -6.65
C LEU A 91 5.68 -13.86 -6.46
N ASP A 92 6.32 -14.19 -5.34
CA ASP A 92 6.65 -15.56 -4.99
C ASP A 92 6.46 -15.81 -3.49
N GLN A 93 5.26 -16.23 -3.13
CA GLN A 93 4.88 -16.49 -1.74
C GLN A 93 5.38 -17.83 -1.22
N THR A 94 5.94 -18.67 -2.10
CA THR A 94 6.54 -19.94 -1.68
C THR A 94 7.82 -19.73 -0.86
N THR A 95 8.41 -18.54 -0.92
CA THR A 95 9.48 -18.13 0.00
C THR A 95 9.01 -18.09 1.46
N LEU A 96 7.74 -17.83 1.72
CA LEU A 96 7.18 -17.73 3.08
C LEU A 96 7.19 -19.07 3.81
N VAL A 97 7.26 -20.18 3.08
CA VAL A 97 7.36 -21.54 3.63
C VAL A 97 8.79 -22.06 3.77
N THR A 98 9.79 -21.27 3.34
CA THR A 98 11.20 -21.57 3.66
C THR A 98 11.47 -21.39 5.17
N PRO A 99 12.54 -21.96 5.74
CA PRO A 99 12.88 -21.74 7.14
C PRO A 99 12.96 -20.27 7.54
N GLU A 100 13.55 -19.43 6.67
CA GLU A 100 13.70 -17.99 6.87
C GLU A 100 12.37 -17.24 6.72
N GLY A 101 11.54 -17.63 5.74
CA GLY A 101 10.19 -17.10 5.57
C GLY A 101 9.30 -17.37 6.79
N LYS A 102 9.34 -18.60 7.32
CA LYS A 102 8.63 -18.96 8.55
C LYS A 102 9.12 -18.17 9.76
N GLN A 103 10.43 -17.97 9.87
CA GLN A 103 11.00 -17.13 10.92
C GLN A 103 10.51 -15.68 10.81
N PHE A 104 10.45 -15.12 9.59
CA PHE A 104 9.91 -13.79 9.35
C PHE A 104 8.44 -13.72 9.78
N MET A 105 7.59 -14.60 9.25
CA MET A 105 6.15 -14.60 9.55
C MET A 105 5.86 -14.80 11.04
N ALA A 106 6.58 -15.70 11.72
CA ALA A 106 6.46 -15.87 13.16
C ALA A 106 6.88 -14.60 13.94
N LYS A 107 7.92 -13.89 13.47
CA LYS A 107 8.37 -12.63 14.08
C LYS A 107 7.34 -11.52 13.93
N ILE A 108 6.78 -11.33 12.73
CA ILE A 108 5.88 -10.21 12.45
C ILE A 108 4.43 -10.48 12.87
N GLY A 109 3.94 -11.71 12.71
CA GLY A 109 2.54 -12.07 12.94
C GLY A 109 2.31 -13.02 14.11
N GLY A 110 3.35 -13.45 14.82
CA GLY A 110 3.22 -14.39 15.93
C GLY A 110 2.51 -15.69 15.52
N ALA A 111 1.49 -16.07 16.28
CA ALA A 111 0.67 -17.25 16.00
C ALA A 111 -0.07 -17.16 14.66
N ALA A 112 -0.52 -15.96 14.26
CA ALA A 112 -1.20 -15.77 12.98
C ALA A 112 -0.25 -15.94 11.79
N GLY A 113 0.97 -15.41 11.91
CA GLY A 113 2.01 -15.65 10.91
C GLY A 113 2.37 -17.13 10.78
N ALA A 114 2.50 -17.85 11.91
CA ALA A 114 2.74 -19.29 11.90
C ALA A 114 1.59 -20.06 11.22
N GLN A 115 0.33 -19.71 11.52
CA GLN A 115 -0.83 -20.33 10.88
C GLN A 115 -0.85 -20.08 9.37
N LEU A 116 -0.61 -18.84 8.92
CA LEU A 116 -0.56 -18.50 7.50
C LEU A 116 0.52 -19.30 6.75
N THR A 117 1.70 -19.48 7.34
CA THR A 117 2.74 -20.33 6.72
C THR A 117 2.32 -21.80 6.62
N LYS A 118 1.66 -22.34 7.65
CA LYS A 118 1.14 -23.71 7.64
C LYS A 118 0.07 -23.91 6.57
N ASP A 119 -0.78 -22.91 6.37
CA ASP A 119 -1.81 -22.95 5.34
C ASP A 119 -1.21 -22.94 3.94
N TYR A 120 -0.19 -22.09 3.70
CA TYR A 120 0.59 -22.12 2.47
C TYR A 120 1.22 -23.48 2.21
N GLU A 121 1.87 -24.07 3.21
CA GLU A 121 2.47 -25.41 3.08
C GLU A 121 1.44 -26.48 2.73
N THR A 122 0.25 -26.41 3.34
CA THR A 122 -0.85 -27.34 3.08
C THR A 122 -1.28 -27.24 1.61
N ILE A 123 -1.45 -26.03 1.08
CA ILE A 123 -1.85 -25.80 -0.32
C ILE A 123 -0.78 -26.28 -1.29
N LEU A 124 0.49 -25.95 -1.05
CA LEU A 124 1.58 -26.40 -1.91
C LEU A 124 1.65 -27.94 -1.96
N LYS A 125 1.41 -28.60 -0.83
CA LYS A 125 1.33 -30.06 -0.75
C LYS A 125 0.13 -30.63 -1.51
N GLU A 126 -1.06 -30.07 -1.32
CA GLU A 126 -2.30 -30.54 -1.94
C GLU A 126 -2.33 -30.33 -3.46
N THR A 127 -1.75 -29.23 -3.92
CA THR A 127 -1.63 -28.90 -5.36
C THR A 127 -0.50 -29.65 -6.06
N GLY A 128 0.37 -30.35 -5.31
CA GLY A 128 1.53 -31.05 -5.88
C GLY A 128 2.60 -30.11 -6.44
N VAL A 129 2.56 -28.83 -6.08
CA VAL A 129 3.56 -27.84 -6.51
C VAL A 129 4.90 -28.18 -5.87
N THR A 130 5.93 -28.27 -6.71
CA THR A 130 7.31 -28.60 -6.31
C THR A 130 8.29 -27.57 -6.89
N ALA A 131 9.58 -27.67 -6.52
CA ALA A 131 10.67 -26.81 -7.01
C ALA A 131 10.56 -25.32 -6.65
N TYR A 132 10.04 -25.03 -5.46
CA TYR A 132 10.04 -23.69 -4.87
C TYR A 132 11.27 -23.44 -3.95
N PRO A 133 11.68 -22.17 -3.73
CA PRO A 133 11.10 -20.95 -4.28
C PRO A 133 11.32 -20.80 -5.80
N PHE A 134 10.34 -20.20 -6.48
CA PHE A 134 10.38 -19.98 -7.93
C PHE A 134 11.31 -18.83 -8.31
N VAL A 135 11.40 -17.82 -7.44
CA VAL A 135 12.34 -16.72 -7.60
C VAL A 135 13.75 -17.22 -7.31
N LYS A 136 14.67 -16.97 -8.25
CA LYS A 136 16.09 -17.20 -8.02
C LYS A 136 16.63 -16.08 -7.12
N ALA A 137 16.78 -16.39 -5.84
CA ALA A 137 17.37 -15.53 -4.85
C ALA A 137 18.46 -16.29 -4.06
N THR A 138 19.41 -15.55 -3.50
CA THR A 138 20.43 -16.10 -2.62
C THR A 138 20.02 -15.90 -1.17
N LYS A 139 20.29 -16.89 -0.33
CA LYS A 139 20.19 -16.71 1.12
C LYS A 139 21.28 -15.75 1.56
N THR A 140 20.87 -14.53 1.89
CA THR A 140 21.76 -13.42 2.22
C THR A 140 21.07 -12.51 3.22
N GLY A 141 21.85 -11.96 4.14
CA GLY A 141 21.32 -11.02 5.13
C GLY A 141 20.63 -11.71 6.31
N GLN A 142 20.07 -10.89 7.19
CA GLN A 142 19.39 -11.33 8.40
C GLN A 142 17.88 -11.22 8.20
N VAL A 143 17.14 -12.22 8.67
CA VAL A 143 15.67 -12.23 8.62
C VAL A 143 15.10 -11.00 9.33
N GLY A 144 14.13 -10.35 8.68
CA GLY A 144 13.46 -9.14 9.14
C GLY A 144 14.30 -7.86 9.04
N LYS A 145 15.40 -7.86 8.30
CA LYS A 145 16.07 -6.62 7.88
C LYS A 145 15.49 -6.12 6.55
N PRO A 146 15.43 -4.78 6.32
CA PRO A 146 14.83 -4.21 5.11
C PRO A 146 15.34 -4.83 3.81
N GLU A 147 16.63 -5.11 3.72
CA GLU A 147 17.31 -5.64 2.53
C GLU A 147 17.02 -7.12 2.25
N SER A 148 16.44 -7.85 3.23
CA SER A 148 16.22 -9.30 3.19
C SER A 148 15.16 -9.74 4.22
N LEU A 149 13.91 -9.28 4.08
CA LEU A 149 12.85 -9.56 5.06
C LEU A 149 12.70 -11.06 5.36
N VAL A 150 12.69 -11.88 4.32
CA VAL A 150 12.61 -13.35 4.41
C VAL A 150 13.98 -14.03 4.29
N GLY A 151 15.08 -13.32 4.59
CA GLY A 151 16.45 -13.87 4.52
C GLY A 151 16.96 -14.20 3.11
N LEU A 152 16.20 -13.81 2.09
CA LEU A 152 16.51 -14.00 0.67
C LEU A 152 16.68 -12.65 0.01
N ARG A 153 17.66 -12.56 -0.90
CA ARG A 153 17.84 -11.39 -1.77
C ARG A 153 18.05 -11.82 -3.22
N VAL A 154 17.34 -11.16 -4.12
CA VAL A 154 17.56 -11.27 -5.56
C VAL A 154 18.93 -10.67 -5.92
N ASP A 155 19.49 -11.07 -7.05
CA ASP A 155 20.72 -10.50 -7.59
C ASP A 155 20.72 -8.95 -7.54
N ASN A 156 21.74 -8.40 -6.89
CA ASN A 156 21.78 -6.97 -6.61
C ASN A 156 21.88 -6.12 -7.87
N LYS A 157 22.53 -6.62 -8.93
CA LYS A 157 22.58 -5.91 -10.20
C LYS A 157 21.19 -5.82 -10.82
N LYS A 158 20.40 -6.89 -10.80
CA LYS A 158 19.00 -6.84 -11.28
C LYS A 158 18.13 -5.86 -10.50
N LEU A 159 18.29 -5.79 -9.17
CA LEU A 159 17.57 -4.82 -8.34
C LEU A 159 17.95 -3.38 -8.73
N LEU A 160 19.23 -3.09 -8.89
CA LEU A 160 19.70 -1.76 -9.30
C LEU A 160 19.28 -1.41 -10.74
N ASP A 161 19.31 -2.37 -11.66
CA ASP A 161 18.84 -2.17 -13.03
C ASP A 161 17.32 -1.87 -13.06
N MET A 162 16.53 -2.55 -12.22
CA MET A 162 15.10 -2.26 -12.06
C MET A 162 14.86 -0.87 -11.47
N ASN A 163 15.61 -0.48 -10.44
CA ASN A 163 15.52 0.86 -9.85
C ASN A 163 15.81 1.93 -10.90
N ALA A 164 16.90 1.77 -11.67
CA ALA A 164 17.25 2.69 -12.74
C ALA A 164 16.14 2.77 -13.81
N TYR A 165 15.51 1.65 -14.14
CA TYR A 165 14.36 1.63 -15.03
C TYR A 165 13.20 2.45 -14.45
N LEU A 166 12.71 2.14 -13.25
CA LEU A 166 11.58 2.80 -12.60
C LEU A 166 11.80 4.31 -12.40
N ASP A 167 13.02 4.71 -12.03
CA ASP A 167 13.41 6.12 -11.90
C ASP A 167 13.41 6.83 -13.26
N SER A 168 13.69 6.11 -14.35
CA SER A 168 13.72 6.66 -15.70
C SER A 168 12.35 6.76 -16.38
N VAL A 169 11.33 6.05 -15.87
CA VAL A 169 9.98 6.07 -16.43
C VAL A 169 9.36 7.44 -16.18
N PRO A 170 9.06 8.23 -17.24
CA PRO A 170 8.47 9.54 -17.07
C PRO A 170 7.05 9.42 -16.53
N ALA A 171 6.64 10.39 -15.71
CA ALA A 171 5.24 10.51 -15.34
C ALA A 171 4.41 10.85 -16.59
N PRO A 172 3.25 10.23 -16.79
CA PRO A 172 2.41 10.58 -17.92
C PRO A 172 1.83 12.00 -17.75
N ARG A 173 1.58 12.69 -18.86
CA ARG A 173 1.20 14.11 -18.86
C ARG A 173 -0.11 14.35 -18.11
N GLY A 174 -0.19 15.52 -17.47
CA GLY A 174 -1.41 16.01 -16.85
C GLY A 174 -2.50 16.25 -17.90
N ALA A 175 -3.75 16.35 -17.44
CA ALA A 175 -4.85 16.71 -18.30
C ALA A 175 -4.66 18.12 -18.88
N LYS A 176 -5.14 18.33 -20.12
CA LYS A 176 -5.26 19.68 -20.65
C LYS A 176 -6.39 20.39 -19.91
N VAL A 177 -6.06 21.47 -19.20
CA VAL A 177 -6.99 22.21 -18.34
C VAL A 177 -7.00 23.70 -18.67
N ASN A 178 -8.06 24.40 -18.27
CA ASN A 178 -8.09 25.86 -18.39
C ASN A 178 -7.06 26.49 -17.45
N ALA A 179 -6.15 27.30 -17.99
CA ALA A 179 -5.02 27.85 -17.26
C ALA A 179 -5.43 28.80 -16.13
N ASP A 180 -6.45 29.65 -16.33
CA ASP A 180 -6.90 30.61 -15.32
C ASP A 180 -7.59 29.90 -14.16
N VAL A 181 -8.34 28.84 -14.45
CA VAL A 181 -8.98 27.98 -13.44
C VAL A 181 -7.91 27.22 -12.65
N ALA A 182 -6.94 26.60 -13.34
CA ALA A 182 -5.85 25.88 -12.71
C ALA A 182 -4.98 26.80 -11.83
N ALA A 183 -4.77 28.06 -12.23
CA ALA A 183 -4.05 29.04 -11.42
C ALA A 183 -4.78 29.35 -10.10
N ARG A 184 -6.11 29.52 -10.12
CA ARG A 184 -6.89 29.68 -8.89
C ARG A 184 -6.82 28.45 -7.99
N GLY A 185 -6.97 27.26 -8.57
CA GLY A 185 -6.79 26.00 -7.85
C GLY A 185 -5.40 25.84 -7.23
N GLN A 186 -4.36 26.31 -7.93
CA GLN A 186 -2.99 26.29 -7.41
C GLN A 186 -2.82 27.18 -6.17
N GLU A 187 -3.43 28.37 -6.13
CA GLU A 187 -3.38 29.22 -4.93
C GLU A 187 -4.13 28.58 -3.76
N LEU A 188 -5.29 27.97 -4.02
CA LEU A 188 -6.00 27.18 -3.01
C LEU A 188 -5.14 26.04 -2.48
N PHE A 189 -4.38 25.37 -3.34
CA PHE A 189 -3.51 24.27 -2.95
C PHE A 189 -2.38 24.75 -2.05
N ARG A 190 -1.74 25.87 -2.40
CA ARG A 190 -0.70 26.49 -1.57
C ARG A 190 -1.21 26.92 -0.19
N ALA A 191 -2.46 27.36 -0.11
CA ALA A 191 -3.05 27.76 1.17
C ALA A 191 -3.44 26.58 2.06
N ASN A 192 -3.80 25.42 1.49
CA ASN A 192 -4.49 24.37 2.24
C ASN A 192 -3.78 23.00 2.26
N CYS A 193 -2.87 22.72 1.31
CA CYS A 193 -2.35 21.37 1.08
C CYS A 193 -0.84 21.24 1.28
N THR A 194 -0.09 22.35 1.32
CA THR A 194 1.38 22.33 1.29
C THR A 194 2.06 21.97 2.61
N THR A 195 1.29 21.75 3.68
CA THR A 195 1.81 21.15 4.90
C THR A 195 2.33 19.73 4.64
N CYS A 196 1.71 19.01 3.68
CA CYS A 196 2.06 17.63 3.36
C CYS A 196 2.50 17.45 1.90
N HIS A 197 1.89 18.16 0.95
CA HIS A 197 2.13 17.93 -0.47
C HIS A 197 2.92 19.07 -1.13
N ASN A 198 3.79 18.73 -2.07
CA ASN A 198 4.47 19.75 -2.86
C ASN A 198 3.56 20.26 -3.96
N VAL A 199 3.56 21.59 -4.19
CA VAL A 199 2.92 22.19 -5.36
C VAL A 199 3.72 21.91 -6.64
N ASP A 200 5.04 21.81 -6.54
CA ASP A 200 5.96 21.49 -7.64
C ASP A 200 6.21 19.99 -7.70
N GLN A 201 5.67 19.32 -8.72
CA GLN A 201 5.75 17.87 -8.87
C GLN A 201 7.12 17.38 -9.35
N ASN A 202 8.10 18.26 -9.56
CA ASN A 202 9.48 17.86 -9.82
C ASN A 202 10.27 17.61 -8.52
N LYS A 203 9.70 17.96 -7.37
CA LYS A 203 10.34 17.78 -6.07
C LYS A 203 9.94 16.43 -5.47
N ARG A 204 10.88 15.82 -4.74
CA ARG A 204 10.61 14.62 -3.94
C ARG A 204 9.47 14.90 -2.97
N VAL A 205 8.55 13.95 -2.82
CA VAL A 205 7.60 13.97 -1.70
C VAL A 205 8.40 14.00 -0.40
N PRO A 206 7.92 14.70 0.65
CA PRO A 206 8.58 14.66 1.95
C PRO A 206 8.78 13.21 2.40
N PRO A 207 10.00 12.77 2.73
CA PRO A 207 10.32 11.36 3.00
C PRO A 207 9.95 10.98 4.44
N SER A 208 8.70 11.24 4.82
CA SER A 208 8.17 11.05 6.17
C SER A 208 6.85 10.31 6.14
N LEU A 209 6.60 9.55 7.20
CA LEU A 209 5.29 8.97 7.45
C LEU A 209 4.39 9.97 8.18
N VAL A 210 3.18 10.14 7.69
CA VAL A 210 2.14 10.90 8.39
C VAL A 210 1.38 9.95 9.31
N ASP A 211 1.15 10.38 10.55
CA ASP A 211 0.45 9.56 11.54
C ASP A 211 -1.00 9.33 11.12
N LEU A 212 -1.51 8.11 11.33
CA LEU A 212 -2.89 7.76 10.97
C LEU A 212 -3.90 8.68 11.67
N LYS A 213 -3.66 9.08 12.92
CA LYS A 213 -4.56 10.00 13.64
C LYS A 213 -4.60 11.41 13.03
N THR A 214 -3.51 11.84 12.39
CA THR A 214 -3.44 13.10 11.66
C THR A 214 -4.21 13.00 10.34
N LEU A 215 -4.05 11.90 9.62
CA LEU A 215 -4.75 11.67 8.34
C LEU A 215 -6.23 11.37 8.55
N TRP A 216 -6.58 10.69 9.64
CA TRP A 216 -7.92 10.21 9.92
C TRP A 216 -8.27 10.57 11.37
N PRO A 217 -8.91 11.73 11.61
CA PRO A 217 -9.27 12.16 12.96
C PRO A 217 -10.19 11.17 13.69
N GLY A 218 -11.03 10.45 12.94
CA GLY A 218 -11.86 9.36 13.46
C GLY A 218 -11.09 8.08 13.82
N TYR A 219 -9.78 8.00 13.55
CA TYR A 219 -8.98 6.81 13.80
C TYR A 219 -9.02 6.42 15.27
N ASN A 220 -9.52 5.20 15.53
CA ASN A 220 -9.68 4.63 16.86
C ASN A 220 -9.48 3.11 16.76
N PRO A 221 -8.23 2.64 16.69
CA PRO A 221 -7.94 1.21 16.53
C PRO A 221 -8.20 0.45 17.83
N THR A 222 -8.60 -0.80 17.69
CA THR A 222 -8.61 -1.81 18.76
C THR A 222 -7.37 -2.68 18.61
N VAL A 223 -6.61 -2.85 19.70
CA VAL A 223 -5.49 -3.79 19.73
C VAL A 223 -6.02 -5.22 19.76
N LEU A 224 -5.60 -6.02 18.79
CA LEU A 224 -5.99 -7.42 18.62
C LEU A 224 -4.94 -8.37 19.23
N ALA A 225 -3.66 -7.98 19.18
CA ALA A 225 -2.56 -8.69 19.82
C ALA A 225 -1.36 -7.76 20.03
N ASP A 226 -0.67 -7.93 21.16
CA ASP A 226 0.59 -7.23 21.44
C ASP A 226 1.75 -7.89 20.69
N ARG A 227 2.78 -7.08 20.38
CA ARG A 227 4.04 -7.55 19.79
C ARG A 227 5.22 -6.98 20.57
N ALA A 228 6.35 -7.68 20.50
CA ALA A 228 7.58 -7.18 21.09
C ALA A 228 8.10 -5.97 20.29
N GLU A 229 8.57 -4.96 21.00
CA GLU A 229 9.27 -3.81 20.43
C GLU A 229 10.40 -4.27 19.48
N PRO A 230 10.59 -3.62 18.32
CA PRO A 230 10.01 -2.33 17.93
C PRO A 230 8.70 -2.42 17.13
N LEU A 231 8.04 -3.59 17.08
CA LEU A 231 6.82 -3.76 16.30
C LEU A 231 5.64 -3.05 16.95
N SER A 232 4.84 -2.32 16.15
CA SER A 232 3.54 -1.80 16.59
C SER A 232 2.63 -2.96 17.02
N PRO A 233 1.61 -2.79 17.86
CA PRO A 233 0.63 -3.85 18.10
C PRO A 233 -0.10 -4.26 16.82
N ILE A 234 -0.60 -5.50 16.74
CA ILE A 234 -1.56 -5.88 15.71
C ILE A 234 -2.88 -5.20 16.08
N GLN A 235 -3.35 -4.29 15.24
CA GLN A 235 -4.50 -3.45 15.57
C GLN A 235 -5.29 -3.05 14.34
N ASN A 236 -6.61 -2.92 14.51
CA ASN A 236 -7.54 -2.59 13.44
C ASN A 236 -8.54 -1.52 13.89
N SER A 237 -8.91 -0.57 13.03
CA SER A 237 -9.95 0.43 13.28
C SER A 237 -11.18 0.20 12.40
N PRO A 238 -12.39 0.58 12.84
CA PRO A 238 -13.59 0.45 12.00
C PRO A 238 -13.47 1.24 10.68
N GLY A 239 -13.67 0.56 9.55
CA GLY A 239 -13.48 1.13 8.21
C GLY A 239 -12.45 0.31 7.44
N THR A 240 -11.88 0.90 6.38
CA THR A 240 -10.93 0.22 5.49
C THR A 240 -9.60 0.97 5.34
N PHE A 241 -9.43 2.10 6.03
CA PHE A 241 -8.29 2.98 5.82
C PHE A 241 -6.99 2.48 6.47
N ASP A 242 -7.02 1.70 7.55
CA ASP A 242 -5.77 1.11 8.10
C ASP A 242 -5.68 -0.41 7.94
N ASP A 243 -6.62 -0.98 7.19
CA ASP A 243 -6.76 -2.42 6.92
C ASP A 243 -5.48 -3.07 6.38
N LYS A 244 -4.74 -2.33 5.57
CA LYS A 244 -3.45 -2.72 4.99
C LYS A 244 -2.34 -2.87 6.02
N MET A 245 -2.42 -2.13 7.11
CA MET A 245 -1.35 -1.96 8.09
C MET A 245 -1.52 -2.84 9.32
N ILE A 246 -2.58 -3.64 9.40
CA ILE A 246 -2.98 -4.31 10.64
C ILE A 246 -1.88 -5.20 11.19
N VAL A 247 -1.17 -5.93 10.32
CA VAL A 247 -0.07 -6.82 10.70
C VAL A 247 1.27 -6.25 10.23
N ILE A 248 1.43 -5.91 8.95
CA ILE A 248 2.69 -5.37 8.43
C ILE A 248 2.58 -3.86 8.29
N ASP A 249 3.50 -3.14 8.93
CA ASP A 249 3.73 -1.71 8.73
C ASP A 249 5.23 -1.40 8.89
N ALA A 250 5.62 -0.13 8.78
CA ALA A 250 7.02 0.29 8.87
C ALA A 250 7.72 0.01 10.23
N SER A 251 6.99 -0.45 11.25
CA SER A 251 7.58 -0.84 12.54
C SER A 251 8.51 -2.05 12.47
N HIS A 252 8.40 -2.88 11.44
CA HIS A 252 9.30 -4.03 11.27
C HIS A 252 10.79 -3.66 11.12
N TYR A 253 11.08 -2.42 10.70
CA TYR A 253 12.43 -1.86 10.69
C TYR A 253 12.64 -0.73 11.72
N GLY A 254 11.70 -0.57 12.66
CA GLY A 254 11.76 0.40 13.76
C GLY A 254 11.24 1.80 13.44
N SER A 255 10.45 1.96 12.38
CA SER A 255 9.74 3.23 12.12
C SER A 255 8.36 3.24 12.77
N LYS A 256 7.70 4.40 12.79
CA LYS A 256 6.33 4.53 13.27
C LYS A 256 5.33 3.96 12.25
N ARG A 257 4.16 3.54 12.73
CA ARG A 257 2.99 3.26 11.88
C ARG A 257 2.46 4.57 11.28
N GLY A 258 2.21 4.60 9.98
CA GLY A 258 1.68 5.75 9.26
C GLY A 258 1.69 5.52 7.76
N ASN A 259 1.25 6.50 6.99
CA ASN A 259 1.28 6.43 5.53
C ASN A 259 2.42 7.26 4.95
N ALA A 260 3.04 6.72 3.90
CA ALA A 260 3.89 7.51 3.02
C ALA A 260 3.03 8.50 2.20
N LEU A 261 3.62 9.65 1.84
CA LEU A 261 2.93 10.63 1.01
C LEU A 261 2.93 10.17 -0.46
N PRO A 262 1.77 10.15 -1.14
CA PRO A 262 1.70 9.75 -2.53
C PRO A 262 2.23 10.85 -3.46
N LEU A 263 2.69 10.44 -4.64
CA LEU A 263 2.85 11.36 -5.77
C LEU A 263 1.47 11.91 -6.18
N LEU A 264 1.38 13.23 -6.40
CA LEU A 264 0.18 13.87 -6.94
C LEU A 264 0.25 13.97 -8.47
N LEU A 265 0.70 12.89 -9.12
CA LEU A 265 0.84 12.77 -10.55
C LEU A 265 -0.17 11.76 -11.07
N ASP A 266 -0.59 11.92 -12.33
CA ASP A 266 -1.50 10.99 -13.00
C ASP A 266 -2.89 10.85 -12.36
N LEU A 267 -3.34 11.89 -11.64
CA LEU A 267 -4.61 11.85 -10.90
C LEU A 267 -5.85 11.82 -11.82
N ASP A 268 -5.73 12.26 -13.07
CA ASP A 268 -6.84 12.30 -14.03
C ASP A 268 -7.18 10.91 -14.63
N ARG A 269 -6.22 9.99 -14.70
CA ARG A 269 -6.42 8.64 -15.27
C ARG A 269 -6.86 7.59 -14.24
N THR A 270 -6.99 7.97 -12.98
CA THR A 270 -7.46 7.10 -11.90
C THR A 270 -8.84 7.53 -11.41
N THR A 271 -9.69 6.55 -11.15
CA THR A 271 -11.00 6.77 -10.52
C THR A 271 -11.00 6.38 -9.05
N LEU A 272 -9.86 5.95 -8.49
CA LEU A 272 -9.73 5.58 -7.10
C LEU A 272 -8.73 6.51 -6.39
N PHE A 273 -9.13 7.00 -5.23
CA PHE A 273 -8.38 7.92 -4.38
C PHE A 273 -8.32 7.37 -2.96
N LEU A 274 -7.33 7.86 -2.22
CA LEU A 274 -6.81 7.22 -1.00
C LEU A 274 -6.23 5.84 -1.28
N HIS A 275 -5.40 5.32 -0.38
CA HIS A 275 -4.78 4.01 -0.60
C HIS A 275 -5.79 2.87 -0.43
N ASP A 276 -6.83 3.07 0.37
CA ASP A 276 -7.94 2.12 0.52
C ASP A 276 -8.98 2.22 -0.61
N ALA A 277 -8.75 3.02 -1.65
CA ALA A 277 -9.67 3.16 -2.78
C ALA A 277 -11.12 3.52 -2.38
N SER A 278 -11.32 4.11 -1.19
CA SER A 278 -12.66 4.43 -0.65
C SER A 278 -13.31 5.65 -1.28
N VAL A 279 -12.58 6.38 -2.13
CA VAL A 279 -13.04 7.63 -2.75
C VAL A 279 -12.91 7.53 -4.27
N HIS A 280 -13.99 7.86 -4.99
CA HIS A 280 -14.15 7.49 -6.40
C HIS A 280 -13.99 8.68 -7.37
N SER A 281 -13.75 9.89 -6.87
CA SER A 281 -13.48 11.08 -7.67
C SER A 281 -12.67 12.11 -6.88
N LEU A 282 -12.01 13.03 -7.58
CA LEU A 282 -11.37 14.19 -6.94
C LEU A 282 -12.39 15.13 -6.30
N ASP A 283 -13.61 15.23 -6.84
CA ASP A 283 -14.67 16.04 -6.23
C ASP A 283 -15.09 15.46 -4.88
N ASP A 284 -15.35 14.14 -4.83
CA ASP A 284 -15.72 13.44 -3.60
C ASP A 284 -14.61 13.53 -2.55
N LEU A 285 -13.33 13.40 -2.97
CA LEU A 285 -12.17 13.52 -2.08
C LEU A 285 -12.17 14.85 -1.31
N LEU A 286 -12.65 15.90 -1.96
CA LEU A 286 -12.63 17.28 -1.48
C LEU A 286 -14.00 17.76 -0.97
N ASP A 287 -15.03 16.91 -0.96
CA ASP A 287 -16.39 17.26 -0.53
C ASP A 287 -16.58 17.07 0.99
N PRO A 288 -17.00 18.12 1.74
CA PRO A 288 -17.24 18.03 3.17
C PRO A 288 -18.35 17.04 3.58
N LYS A 289 -19.18 16.56 2.65
CA LYS A 289 -20.18 15.50 2.91
C LYS A 289 -19.56 14.20 3.41
N ARG A 290 -18.28 13.94 3.13
CA ARG A 290 -17.54 12.79 3.69
C ARG A 290 -17.39 12.86 5.22
N GLY A 291 -17.51 14.05 5.81
CA GLY A 291 -17.49 14.25 7.25
C GLY A 291 -16.09 14.52 7.81
N ALA A 292 -16.04 15.27 8.92
CA ALA A 292 -14.80 15.76 9.54
C ALA A 292 -13.94 14.65 10.19
N THR A 293 -14.54 13.48 10.44
CA THR A 293 -13.86 12.32 11.02
C THR A 293 -13.44 11.30 9.98
N ALA A 294 -13.73 11.51 8.69
CA ALA A 294 -13.31 10.61 7.62
C ALA A 294 -11.80 10.74 7.33
N PRO A 295 -11.18 9.75 6.66
CA PRO A 295 -9.80 9.86 6.22
C PRO A 295 -9.59 11.01 5.24
N HIS A 296 -8.48 11.71 5.42
CA HIS A 296 -8.05 12.89 4.67
C HIS A 296 -9.13 14.00 4.59
N PRO A 297 -9.59 14.56 5.72
CA PRO A 297 -10.74 15.47 5.74
C PRO A 297 -10.38 16.92 5.37
N PHE A 298 -9.66 17.10 4.26
CA PHE A 298 -9.26 18.40 3.71
C PHE A 298 -10.22 18.79 2.59
N TYR A 299 -11.22 19.60 2.94
CA TYR A 299 -12.37 19.86 2.07
C TYR A 299 -12.52 21.33 1.69
N PHE A 300 -13.23 21.56 0.58
CA PHE A 300 -13.66 22.89 0.15
C PHE A 300 -15.18 23.01 0.29
N ARG A 301 -15.63 23.94 1.15
CA ARG A 301 -17.07 24.19 1.39
C ARG A 301 -17.75 24.87 0.21
N LYS A 302 -17.03 25.76 -0.49
CA LYS A 302 -17.52 26.40 -1.70
C LYS A 302 -17.28 25.45 -2.87
N VAL A 303 -18.35 25.17 -3.63
CA VAL A 303 -18.29 24.30 -4.81
C VAL A 303 -17.32 24.86 -5.85
N SER A 304 -17.32 26.18 -6.08
CA SER A 304 -16.39 26.83 -7.02
C SER A 304 -14.92 26.61 -6.67
N ASP A 305 -14.56 26.72 -5.39
CA ASP A 305 -13.18 26.53 -4.93
C ASP A 305 -12.76 25.07 -5.12
N ARG A 306 -13.70 24.14 -4.91
CA ARG A 306 -13.48 22.71 -5.16
C ARG A 306 -13.30 22.40 -6.64
N GLU A 307 -14.13 22.96 -7.50
CA GLU A 307 -14.02 22.82 -8.96
C GLU A 307 -12.67 23.34 -9.46
N ASP A 308 -12.25 24.52 -9.00
CA ASP A 308 -10.93 25.10 -9.31
C ASP A 308 -9.79 24.16 -8.86
N MET A 309 -9.88 23.61 -7.64
CA MET A 309 -8.91 22.63 -7.13
C MET A 309 -8.87 21.34 -7.96
N VAL A 310 -10.02 20.78 -8.30
CA VAL A 310 -10.12 19.57 -9.14
C VAL A 310 -9.42 19.81 -10.48
N VAL A 311 -9.69 20.95 -11.12
CA VAL A 311 -9.04 21.33 -12.39
C VAL A 311 -7.52 21.45 -12.23
N PHE A 312 -7.05 22.07 -11.14
CA PHE A 312 -5.61 22.12 -10.85
C PHE A 312 -4.99 20.73 -10.67
N LEU A 313 -5.58 19.87 -9.83
CA LEU A 313 -5.07 18.52 -9.54
C LEU A 313 -5.01 17.63 -10.80
N ARG A 314 -6.01 17.72 -11.68
CA ARG A 314 -6.02 16.99 -12.96
C ARG A 314 -4.89 17.43 -13.90
N GLY A 315 -4.51 18.70 -13.84
CA GLY A 315 -3.44 19.28 -14.65
C GLY A 315 -2.03 19.05 -14.09
N LEU A 316 -1.87 18.44 -12.92
CA LEU A 316 -0.55 18.22 -12.32
C LEU A 316 0.33 17.32 -13.18
N GLU A 317 1.54 17.80 -13.47
CA GLU A 317 2.56 17.07 -14.21
C GLU A 317 3.97 17.49 -13.78
N THR A 318 4.95 16.65 -14.08
CA THR A 318 6.37 17.01 -13.97
C THR A 318 6.76 17.90 -15.15
N LYS A 319 7.58 18.91 -14.91
CA LYS A 319 8.10 19.73 -16.01
C LYS A 319 9.16 18.88 -16.72
N ASN A 320 9.02 18.69 -18.03
CA ASN A 320 10.04 17.98 -18.80
C ASN A 320 11.36 18.77 -18.76
N GLU A 321 12.35 18.29 -18.02
CA GLU A 321 13.73 18.79 -18.10
C GLU A 321 14.54 18.06 -19.17
N ARG A 322 13.96 17.12 -19.93
CA ARG A 322 14.64 16.53 -21.09
C ARG A 322 14.58 17.51 -22.28
N LYS A 323 15.57 18.40 -22.34
CA LYS A 323 16.14 18.84 -23.61
C LYS A 323 16.99 17.73 -24.19
#